data_AF-A0A0F9HAX4-F1
#
_entry.id   AF-A0A0F9HAX4-F1
#
_cell.length_a   1.000
_cell.length_b   1.000
_cell.length_c   1.000
_cell.angle_alpha   90.00
_cell.angle_beta   90.00
_cell.angle_gamma   90.00
#
_symmetry.space_group_name_H-M   'P 1'
#
loop_
_entity.id
_entity.type
_entity.pdbx_description
1 polymer ?
#
loop_
_entity_poly.entity_id
_entity_poly.type
_entity_poly.pdbx_seq_one_letter_code
_entity_poly.pdbx_strand_id
1 'polypeptide(L)' 'MNEDSKEFKWDSDKKLMDLARDYVKHNRNKNLVSISFMYNGKILPSHKTFRELGIDPENERITIMATHSGEPQ' A
#
# COMPACT_ATOMS: atom_id res chain seq x y z
N MET A 1 8.35 13.16 -16.80
CA MET A 1 7.69 12.03 -16.11
C MET A 1 7.94 12.25 -14.63
N ASN A 2 6.94 12.75 -13.89
CA ASN A 2 7.08 12.96 -12.45
C ASN A 2 6.31 11.85 -11.77
N GLU A 3 6.99 10.75 -11.45
CA GLU A 3 6.42 9.67 -10.66
C GLU A 3 6.49 10.11 -9.19
N ASP A 4 5.35 10.58 -8.67
CA ASP A 4 5.17 11.04 -7.28
C ASP A 4 5.30 9.84 -6.33
N SER A 5 6.54 9.37 -6.13
CA SER A 5 6.86 8.27 -5.22
C SER A 5 6.78 8.79 -3.79
N LYS A 6 5.66 8.52 -3.10
CA LYS A 6 5.51 8.82 -1.67
C LYS A 6 6.08 7.69 -0.83
N GLU A 7 7.09 7.99 -0.03
CA GLU A 7 7.65 7.07 0.96
C GLU A 7 6.82 7.10 2.24
N PHE A 8 6.40 5.92 2.70
CA PHE A 8 5.68 5.74 3.97
C PHE A 8 6.56 4.96 4.93
N LYS A 9 6.95 5.58 6.05
CA LYS A 9 7.58 4.84 7.14
C LYS A 9 6.53 3.95 7.79
N TRP A 10 6.76 2.64 7.78
CA TRP A 10 5.82 1.67 8.35
C TRP A 10 6.52 0.71 9.29
N ASP A 11 5.79 0.31 10.34
CA ASP A 11 6.26 -0.62 11.34
C ASP A 11 6.08 -2.06 10.83
N SER A 12 7.14 -2.86 10.89
CA SER A 12 7.15 -4.22 10.34
C SER A 12 6.23 -5.21 11.09
N ASP A 13 5.80 -4.86 12.30
CA ASP A 13 4.86 -5.61 13.13
C ASP A 13 3.41 -5.14 12.97
N LYS A 14 3.16 -4.08 12.18
CA LYS A 14 1.81 -3.64 11.83
C LYS A 14 1.30 -4.35 10.57
N LYS A 15 0.00 -4.62 10.55
CA LYS A 15 -0.67 -5.26 9.41
C LYS A 15 -0.74 -4.31 8.22
N LEU A 16 -0.62 -4.87 7.03
CA LEU A 16 -0.75 -4.13 5.76
C LEU A 16 -2.13 -3.47 5.60
N MET A 17 -3.20 -4.04 6.16
CA MET A 17 -4.53 -3.41 6.14
C MET A 17 -4.57 -2.06 6.88
N ASP A 18 -3.74 -1.89 7.91
CA ASP A 18 -3.65 -0.62 8.63
C ASP A 18 -2.87 0.41 7.80
N LEU A 19 -1.85 -0.04 7.04
CA LEU A 19 -1.16 0.80 6.05
C LEU A 19 -2.13 1.27 4.97
N ALA A 20 -3.03 0.41 4.50
CA ALA A 20 -4.05 0.78 3.52
C ALA A 20 -4.98 1.87 4.08
N ARG A 21 -5.41 1.74 5.34
CA ARG A 21 -6.24 2.74 6.02
C ARG A 21 -5.53 4.08 6.15
N ASP A 22 -4.27 4.08 6.55
CA ASP A 22 -3.49 5.33 6.64
C ASP A 22 -3.25 5.95 5.26
N TYR A 23 -2.98 5.13 4.25
CA TYR A 23 -2.85 5.60 2.87
C TYR A 23 -4.13 6.30 2.38
N VAL A 24 -5.31 5.74 2.67
CA VAL A 24 -6.61 6.36 2.33
C VAL A 24 -6.78 7.70 3.04
N LYS A 25 -6.49 7.74 4.36
CA LYS A 25 -6.60 8.97 5.17
C LYS A 25 -5.71 10.08 4.64
N HIS A 26 -4.50 9.75 4.23
CA HIS A 26 -3.54 10.73 3.71
C HIS A 26 -3.84 11.17 2.28
N ASN A 27 -4.37 10.29 1.42
CA ASN A 27 -4.61 10.63 0.01
C ASN A 27 -5.95 11.35 -0.26
N ARG A 28 -6.84 11.51 0.74
CA ARG A 28 -8.16 12.20 0.61
C ARG A 28 -8.96 11.83 -0.66
N ASN A 29 -8.68 10.68 -1.27
CA ASN A 29 -9.19 10.35 -2.58
C ASN A 29 -10.52 9.63 -2.43
N LYS A 30 -11.62 10.34 -2.72
CA LYS A 30 -12.99 9.87 -2.51
C LYS A 30 -13.38 8.71 -3.44
N ASN A 31 -12.64 8.52 -4.53
CA ASN A 31 -12.93 7.52 -5.55
C ASN A 31 -12.11 6.24 -5.37
N LEU A 32 -11.38 6.09 -4.26
CA LEU A 32 -10.57 4.91 -3.99
C LEU A 32 -11.47 3.72 -3.61
N VAL A 33 -11.44 2.68 -4.44
CA VAL A 33 -12.26 1.46 -4.28
C VAL A 33 -11.49 0.37 -3.57
N SER A 34 -10.21 0.19 -3.89
CA SER A 34 -9.41 -0.90 -3.34
C SER A 34 -7.93 -0.53 -3.30
N ILE A 35 -7.23 -1.07 -2.30
CA ILE A 35 -5.77 -1.03 -2.21
C ILE A 35 -5.26 -2.45 -2.20
N SER A 36 -4.26 -2.73 -3.03
CA SER A 36 -3.50 -3.97 -3.00
C SER A 36 -2.02 -3.66 -2.84
N PHE A 37 -1.31 -4.56 -2.15
CA PHE A 37 0.14 -4.45 -1.95
C PHE A 37 0.82 -5.49 -2.82
N MET A 38 1.88 -5.11 -3.52
CA MET A 38 2.65 -6.01 -4.38
C MET A 38 4.13 -5.95 -4.01
N TYR A 39 4.76 -7.12 -4.00
CA TYR A 39 6.19 -7.27 -3.75
C TYR A 39 6.73 -8.42 -4.60
N ASN A 40 7.84 -8.19 -5.31
CA ASN A 40 8.43 -9.15 -6.25
C ASN A 40 7.40 -9.79 -7.20
N GLY A 41 6.49 -8.97 -7.74
CA GLY A 41 5.45 -9.40 -8.67
C GLY A 41 4.30 -10.21 -8.06
N LYS A 42 4.25 -10.37 -6.73
CA LYS A 42 3.20 -11.10 -6.01
C LYS A 42 2.34 -10.17 -5.17
N ILE A 43 1.03 -10.43 -5.14
CA ILE A 43 0.11 -9.72 -4.25
C ILE A 43 0.32 -10.20 -2.83
N LEU A 44 0.51 -9.24 -1.91
CA LEU A 44 0.68 -9.50 -0.50
C LEU A 44 -0.68 -9.59 0.22
N PRO A 45 -0.85 -10.54 1.14
CA PRO A 45 -2.05 -10.63 1.96
C PRO A 45 -2.12 -9.48 2.97
N SER A 46 -3.17 -8.67 2.90
CA SER A 46 -3.32 -7.46 3.73
C SER A 46 -3.48 -7.73 5.24
N HIS A 47 -3.83 -8.96 5.63
CA HIS A 47 -3.97 -9.36 7.03
C HIS A 47 -2.65 -9.71 7.71
N LYS A 48 -1.56 -9.86 6.94
CA LYS A 48 -0.22 -10.14 7.45
C LYS A 48 0.60 -8.87 7.68
N THR A 49 1.64 -8.99 8.48
CA THR A 49 2.67 -7.97 8.69
C THR A 49 3.84 -8.15 7.73
N PHE A 50 4.72 -7.15 7.61
CA PHE A 50 5.96 -7.31 6.84
C PHE A 50 6.86 -8.38 7.43
N ARG A 51 6.95 -8.47 8.76
CA ARG A 51 7.72 -9.50 9.46
C ARG A 51 7.23 -10.92 9.12
N GLU A 52 5.93 -11.15 9.09
CA GLU A 52 5.35 -12.46 8.70
C GLU A 52 5.60 -12.82 7.24
N LEU A 53 5.82 -11.80 6.39
CA LEU A 53 6.14 -11.94 4.97
C LEU A 53 7.65 -12.02 4.71
N GLY A 54 8.48 -11.83 5.75
CA GLY A 54 9.94 -11.77 5.62
C GLY A 54 10.42 -10.56 4.82
N ILE A 55 9.65 -9.46 4.84
CA ILE A 55 9.98 -8.21 4.16
C ILE A 55 10.54 -7.23 5.18
N ASP A 56 11.69 -6.64 4.87
CA ASP A 56 12.30 -5.57 5.65
C ASP A 56 11.91 -4.20 5.07
N PRO A 57 10.98 -3.46 5.70
CA PRO A 57 10.55 -2.16 5.19
C PRO A 57 11.65 -1.07 5.26
N GLU A 58 12.78 -1.30 5.93
CA GLU A 58 13.90 -0.34 5.96
C GLU A 58 14.80 -0.47 4.71
N ASN A 59 14.89 -1.67 4.15
CA ASN A 59 15.79 -1.98 3.03
C ASN A 59 15.05 -2.35 1.74
N GLU A 60 13.76 -2.68 1.83
CA GLU A 60 12.97 -3.20 0.73
C GLU A 60 11.78 -2.30 0.38
N ARG A 61 11.37 -2.37 -0.88
CA ARG A 61 10.26 -1.56 -1.42
C ARG A 61 9.10 -2.45 -1.81
N ILE A 62 7.90 -1.99 -1.46
CA ILE A 62 6.66 -2.58 -1.94
C ILE A 62 5.90 -1.58 -2.82
N THR A 63 5.12 -2.09 -3.74
CA THR A 63 4.23 -1.29 -4.59
C THR A 63 2.84 -1.27 -3.98
N ILE A 64 2.29 -0.07 -3.79
CA ILE A 64 0.89 0.11 -3.40
C ILE A 64 0.09 0.38 -4.67
N MET A 65 -0.84 -0.51 -4.99
CA MET A 65 -1.75 -0.37 -6.12
C MET A 65 -3.10 0.13 -5.62
N ALA A 66 -3.48 1.34 -6.02
CA ALA A 66 -4.76 1.96 -5.69
C ALA A 66 -5.71 1.87 -6.89
N THR A 67 -6.81 1.15 -6.73
CA THR A 67 -7.90 1.07 -7.72
C THR A 67 -8.91 2.14 -7.43
N HIS A 68 -9.23 2.96 -8.43
CA HIS A 68 -10.24 4.01 -8.32
C HIS A 68 -11.47 3.65 -9.15
N SER A 69 -12.68 3.88 -8.63
CA SER A 69 -13.88 3.88 -9.47
C SER A 69 -13.76 5.10 -10.37
N GLY A 70 -13.70 4.89 -11.68
CA GLY A 70 -13.81 6.01 -12.61
C GLY A 70 -15.10 6.77 -12.30
N GLU A 71 -15.02 8.09 -12.18
CA GLU A 71 -16.21 8.89 -12.39
C GLU A 71 -16.72 8.53 -13.79
N PRO A 72 -18.01 8.18 -13.98
CA PRO A 72 -18.57 8.28 -15.32
C PRO A 72 -18.35 9.74 -15.75
N GLN A 73 -17.63 9.93 -16.86
CA GLN A 73 -17.52 11.24 -17.52
C GLN A 73 -18.91 11.77 -17.86
#